data_AF-A0AAW0J0E8-F1
#
_entry.id   AF-A0AAW0J0E8-F1
#
_cell.length_a   1.000
_cell.length_b   1.000
_cell.length_c   1.000
_cell.angle_alpha   90.00
_cell.angle_beta   90.00
_cell.angle_gamma   90.00
#
_symmetry.space_group_name_H-M   'P 1'
#
loop_
_entity.id
_entity.type
_entity.pdbx_description
1 polymer ?
#
loop_
_entity_poly.entity_id
_entity_poly.type
_entity_poly.pdbx_seq_one_letter_code
_entity_poly.pdbx_strand_id
1 'polypeptide(L)'
;MEAANCSLRVKRPLLDPRFEGYKLSLEPLPCYQLELDAAVAEVKLQDDQYTLEHMHAFGMYNYLHCDAWYQDSVYYIDNLGRIMNLTVMLVRQSRRV
;
A
#
# COMPACT_ATOMS: atom_id res chain seq x y z
N MET A 1 13.78 -21.87 -8.20
CA MET A 1 14.71 -20.72 -8.11
C MET A 1 15.16 -20.66 -6.66
N GLU A 2 16.37 -21.12 -6.35
CA GLU A 2 16.91 -21.13 -4.98
C GLU A 2 17.03 -19.69 -4.47
N ALA A 3 16.40 -19.39 -3.33
CA ALA A 3 16.73 -18.19 -2.59
C ALA A 3 18.17 -18.35 -2.08
N ALA A 4 19.10 -17.60 -2.65
CA ALA A 4 20.47 -17.56 -2.16
C ALA A 4 20.44 -17.30 -0.65
N ASN A 5 21.20 -18.08 0.12
CA ASN A 5 21.35 -17.93 1.56
C ASN A 5 22.11 -16.63 1.85
N CYS A 6 21.39 -15.52 1.79
CA CYS A 6 21.91 -14.19 2.08
C CYS A 6 21.85 -14.00 3.59
N SER A 7 22.94 -14.28 4.29
CA SER A 7 23.03 -13.92 5.71
C SER A 7 22.96 -12.40 5.85
N LEU A 8 21.91 -11.87 6.48
CA LEU A 8 21.79 -10.44 6.82
C LEU A 8 22.82 -10.10 7.91
N ARG A 9 24.06 -9.82 7.50
CA ARG A 9 25.13 -9.40 8.42
C ARG A 9 24.99 -7.91 8.70
N VAL A 10 24.83 -7.59 9.98
CA VAL A 10 24.76 -6.21 10.47
C VAL A 10 26.05 -5.47 10.11
N LYS A 11 25.93 -4.44 9.27
CA LYS A 11 27.03 -3.52 8.93
C LYS A 11 27.15 -2.48 10.04
N ARG A 12 27.93 -2.79 11.07
CA ARG A 12 28.14 -1.91 12.25
C ARG A 12 28.50 -0.44 11.94
N PRO A 13 29.29 -0.12 10.89
CA PRO A 13 29.55 1.28 10.53
C PRO A 13 28.33 2.06 10.02
N LEU A 14 27.24 1.38 9.66
CA LEU A 14 25.98 2.00 9.23
C LEU A 14 25.01 2.23 10.40
N LEU A 15 25.37 1.81 11.61
CA LEU A 15 24.55 2.02 12.81
C LEU A 15 25.01 3.30 13.50
N ASP A 16 24.07 4.17 13.87
CA ASP A 16 24.35 5.33 14.71
C ASP A 16 24.54 4.87 16.17
N PRO A 17 25.74 5.02 16.76
CA PRO A 17 25.99 4.62 18.15
C PRO A 17 25.23 5.47 19.17
N ARG A 18 24.61 6.58 18.76
CA ARG A 18 23.75 7.45 19.59
C ARG A 18 22.27 7.21 19.31
N PHE A 19 21.93 6.12 18.64
CA PHE A 19 20.53 5.78 18.37
C PHE A 19 19.81 5.41 19.68
N GLU A 20 19.04 6.34 20.21
CA GLU A 20 18.23 6.17 21.43
C GLU A 20 16.88 5.47 21.17
N GLY A 21 16.58 5.10 19.91
CA GLY A 21 15.34 4.44 19.51
C GLY A 21 14.48 5.26 18.55
N TYR A 22 13.41 4.62 18.04
CA TYR A 22 12.38 5.31 17.27
C TYR A 22 11.36 5.95 18.21
N LYS A 23 11.13 7.25 18.08
CA LYS A 23 10.01 7.92 18.74
C LYS A 23 8.81 7.93 17.80
N LEU A 24 7.70 7.37 18.24
CA LEU A 24 6.43 7.50 17.52
C LEU A 24 5.94 8.93 17.69
N SER A 25 5.72 9.63 16.57
CA SER A 25 4.98 10.88 16.60
C SER A 25 3.51 10.58 16.93
N LEU A 26 2.92 11.35 17.84
CA LEU A 26 1.47 11.34 18.08
C LEU A 26 0.73 12.25 17.11
N GLU A 27 1.45 12.94 16.21
CA GLU A 27 0.83 13.76 15.18
C GLU A 27 0.00 12.87 14.26
N PRO A 28 -1.22 13.30 13.88
CA PRO A 28 -2.02 12.57 12.93
C PRO A 28 -1.28 12.49 11.59
N LEU A 29 -1.29 11.32 10.98
CA LEU A 29 -0.74 11.14 9.64
C LEU A 29 -1.56 11.96 8.65
N PRO A 30 -0.92 12.66 7.69
CA PRO A 30 -1.66 13.35 6.66
C PRO A 30 -2.39 12.31 5.79
N CYS A 31 -3.72 12.45 5.72
CA CYS A 31 -4.56 11.63 4.86
C CYS A 31 -4.89 12.40 3.59
N TYR A 32 -4.75 11.73 2.45
CA TYR A 32 -5.11 12.27 1.14
C TYR A 32 -6.15 11.34 0.51
N GLN A 33 -7.14 11.94 -0.14
CA GLN A 33 -8.20 11.22 -0.83
C GLN A 33 -8.19 11.66 -2.29
N LEU A 34 -8.37 10.68 -3.17
CA LEU A 34 -8.43 10.86 -4.61
C LEU A 34 -9.58 10.02 -5.12
N GLU A 35 -10.45 10.65 -5.90
CA GLU A 35 -11.59 9.97 -6.54
C GLU A 35 -11.11 9.20 -7.76
N LEU A 36 -11.74 8.04 -7.99
CA LEU A 36 -11.47 7.19 -9.14
C LEU A 36 -12.53 7.42 -10.22
N ASP A 37 -12.11 7.49 -11.48
CA ASP A 37 -13.02 7.69 -12.62
C ASP A 37 -13.98 6.51 -12.84
N ALA A 38 -13.59 5.32 -12.37
CA ALA A 38 -14.40 4.11 -12.41
C ALA A 38 -14.28 3.35 -11.09
N ALA A 39 -15.38 2.73 -10.65
CA ALA A 39 -15.42 1.91 -9.46
C ALA A 39 -14.50 0.68 -9.59
N VAL A 40 -13.83 0.36 -8.49
CA VAL A 40 -12.97 -0.81 -8.35
C VAL A 40 -13.83 -2.07 -8.30
N ALA A 41 -13.37 -3.14 -8.97
CA ALA A 41 -13.95 -4.46 -8.89
C ALA A 41 -13.70 -5.09 -7.51
N GLU A 42 -14.53 -4.74 -6.55
CA GLU A 42 -14.53 -5.35 -5.22
C GLU A 42 -15.16 -6.74 -5.25
N VAL A 43 -14.49 -7.72 -4.63
CA VAL A 43 -15.07 -9.04 -4.41
C VAL A 43 -15.76 -9.02 -3.05
N LYS A 44 -17.09 -8.96 -3.06
CA LYS A 44 -17.89 -9.07 -1.84
C LYS A 44 -18.23 -10.52 -1.55
N LEU A 45 -17.95 -10.95 -0.33
CA LEU A 45 -18.39 -12.25 0.16
C LEU A 45 -19.93 -12.28 0.21
N GLN A 46 -20.52 -13.40 -0.20
CA GLN A 46 -21.96 -13.63 -0.01
C GLN A 46 -22.25 -13.89 1.47
N ASP A 47 -23.53 -13.78 1.84
CA ASP A 47 -23.96 -13.86 3.24
C ASP A 47 -23.66 -15.22 3.91
N ASP A 48 -23.35 -16.26 3.14
CA ASP A 48 -22.98 -17.59 3.60
C ASP A 48 -21.47 -17.86 3.58
N GLN A 49 -20.65 -16.93 3.07
CA GLN A 49 -19.19 -17.10 2.88
C GLN A 49 -18.36 -16.40 3.97
N TYR A 50 -18.72 -16.57 5.24
CA TYR A 50 -17.99 -15.98 6.38
C TYR A 50 -17.10 -16.96 7.14
N THR A 51 -16.70 -18.08 6.53
CA THR A 51 -15.67 -18.94 7.14
C THR A 51 -14.35 -18.17 7.28
N LEU A 52 -13.51 -18.54 8.25
CA LEU A 52 -12.19 -17.95 8.44
C LEU A 52 -11.35 -17.92 7.14
N GLU A 53 -11.42 -18.99 6.35
CA GLU A 53 -10.70 -19.12 5.08
C GLU A 53 -11.15 -18.07 4.05
N HIS A 54 -12.46 -17.89 3.89
CA HIS A 54 -13.03 -16.86 3.01
C HIS A 54 -12.64 -15.44 3.43
N MET A 55 -12.69 -15.13 4.73
CA MET A 55 -12.27 -13.81 5.24
C MET A 55 -10.78 -13.57 5.00
N HIS A 56 -9.94 -14.59 5.17
CA HIS A 56 -8.51 -14.48 4.90
C HIS A 56 -8.20 -14.31 3.41
N ALA A 57 -8.93 -15.01 2.53
CA ALA A 57 -8.72 -14.95 1.08
C ALA A 57 -9.22 -13.64 0.46
N PHE A 58 -10.37 -13.12 0.91
CA PHE A 58 -11.07 -12.01 0.25
C PHE A 58 -11.16 -10.73 1.09
N GLY A 59 -10.90 -10.79 2.40
CA GLY A 59 -11.07 -9.66 3.32
C GLY A 59 -9.88 -8.71 3.42
N MET A 60 -8.68 -9.12 2.97
CA MET A 60 -7.44 -8.33 3.12
C MET A 60 -6.70 -8.13 1.80
N TYR A 61 -7.43 -8.00 0.69
CA TYR A 61 -6.80 -7.70 -0.60
C TYR A 61 -6.78 -6.19 -0.85
N ASN A 62 -5.59 -5.65 -1.15
CA ASN A 62 -5.50 -4.30 -1.69
C ASN A 62 -5.81 -4.37 -3.19
N TYR A 63 -6.90 -3.71 -3.59
CA TYR A 63 -7.33 -3.65 -4.99
C TYR A 63 -6.51 -2.66 -5.83
N LEU A 64 -5.69 -1.84 -5.18
CA LEU A 64 -4.77 -0.90 -5.81
C LEU A 64 -3.35 -1.46 -5.79
N HIS A 65 -2.71 -1.47 -6.96
CA HIS A 65 -1.35 -1.98 -7.12
C HIS A 65 -0.43 -0.90 -7.67
N CYS A 66 0.60 -0.54 -6.92
CA CYS A 66 1.62 0.40 -7.40
C CYS A 66 2.53 -0.28 -8.43
N ASP A 67 2.94 0.48 -9.44
CA ASP A 67 3.99 0.05 -10.36
C ASP A 67 5.35 -0.02 -9.64
N ALA A 68 6.09 -1.11 -9.83
CA ALA A 68 7.40 -1.29 -9.21
C ALA A 68 8.49 -0.36 -9.78
N TRP A 69 8.30 0.13 -11.01
CA TRP A 69 9.23 1.04 -11.70
C TRP A 69 8.74 2.49 -11.71
N TYR A 70 7.42 2.72 -11.70
CA TYR A 70 6.80 4.04 -11.71
C TYR A 70 5.98 4.30 -10.45
N GLN A 71 6.62 4.81 -9.39
CA GLN A 71 6.00 4.93 -8.05
C GLN A 71 4.71 5.76 -8.00
N ASP A 72 4.53 6.69 -8.94
CA ASP A 72 3.33 7.53 -9.02
C ASP A 72 2.19 6.85 -9.79
N SER A 73 2.42 5.71 -10.44
CA SER A 73 1.42 4.96 -11.19
C SER A 73 0.79 3.87 -10.34
N VAL A 74 -0.53 3.90 -10.24
CA VAL A 74 -1.34 2.91 -9.54
C VAL A 74 -2.31 2.28 -10.51
N TYR A 75 -2.41 0.95 -10.48
CA TYR A 75 -3.32 0.18 -11.29
C TYR A 75 -4.43 -0.43 -10.45
N TYR A 76 -5.60 -0.59 -11.06
CA TYR A 76 -6.71 -1.32 -10.49
C TYR A 76 -7.57 -1.93 -11.60
N ILE A 77 -8.44 -2.86 -11.24
CA ILE A 77 -9.41 -3.46 -12.17
C ILE A 77 -10.77 -2.83 -11.90
N ASP A 78 -11.44 -2.38 -12.96
CA ASP A 78 -12.81 -1.86 -12.83
C ASP A 78 -13.87 -2.98 -12.90
N ASN A 79 -15.13 -2.62 -12.64
CA ASN A 79 -16.26 -3.56 -12.68
C ASN A 79 -16.50 -4.22 -14.06
N LEU A 80 -15.87 -3.74 -15.13
CA LEU A 80 -15.93 -4.32 -16.47
C LEU A 80 -14.73 -5.23 -16.77
N GLY A 81 -13.83 -5.43 -15.81
CA GLY A 81 -12.62 -6.23 -15.96
C GLY A 81 -11.50 -5.53 -16.73
N ARG A 82 -11.56 -4.20 -16.89
CA ARG A 82 -10.54 -3.40 -17.56
C ARG A 82 -9.45 -3.02 -16.57
N ILE A 83 -8.21 -2.99 -17.05
CA ILE A 83 -7.07 -2.46 -16.29
C ILE A 83 -7.10 -0.94 -16.41
N MET A 84 -7.27 -0.28 -15.28
CA MET A 84 -7.25 1.17 -15.14
C MET A 84 -5.88 1.59 -14.60
N ASN A 85 -5.40 2.77 -14.99
CA ASN A 85 -4.20 3.41 -14.46
C ASN A 85 -4.56 4.80 -13.94
N LEU A 86 -4.03 5.14 -12.78
CA LEU A 86 -4.11 6.45 -12.18
C LEU A 86 -2.70 6.93 -11.81
N THR A 87 -2.39 8.19 -12.14
CA THR A 87 -1.18 8.86 -11.65
C THR A 87 -1.50 9.63 -10.38
N VAL A 88 -0.82 9.31 -9.28
CA VAL A 88 -1.00 9.94 -7.97
C VAL A 88 0.11 10.96 -7.76
N MET A 89 -0.25 12.25 -7.70
CA MET A 89 0.70 13.32 -7.36
C MET A 89 0.26 14.03 -6.09
N LEU A 90 1.13 14.02 -5.08
CA LEU A 90 0.93 14.78 -3.84
C LEU A 90 1.17 16.27 -4.11
N VAL A 91 0.08 17.01 -4.34
CA VAL A 91 0.16 18.48 -4.39
C VAL A 91 0.25 18.98 -2.96
N ARG A 92 1.40 19.55 -2.59
CA ARG A 92 1.60 20.17 -1.28
C ARG A 92 0.58 21.30 -1.12
N GLN A 93 -0.46 21.09 -0.31
CA GLN A 93 -1.34 22.19 0.08
C GLN A 93 -0.49 23.18 0.88
N SER A 94 -0.18 24.34 0.27
CA SER A 94 0.45 25.45 0.98
C SER A 94 -0.43 25.81 2.16
N ARG A 95 0.06 25.56 3.37
CA ARG A 95 -0.53 26.10 4.59
C ARG A 95 -0.60 27.62 4.41
N ARG A 96 -1.80 28.17 4.21
CA ARG A 96 -2.01 29.60 4.40
C ARG A 96 -1.81 29.86 5.89
N VAL A 97 -0.76 30.62 6.19
CA VAL A 97 -0.44 31.18 7.50
C VAL A 97 -1.54 32.14 7.91
#